data_AF-A0A853GXT3-F1
#
_entry.id   AF-A0A853GXT3-F1
#
_cell.length_a   1.000
_cell.length_b   1.000
_cell.length_c   1.000
_cell.angle_alpha   90.00
_cell.angle_beta   90.00
_cell.angle_gamma   90.00
#
_symmetry.space_group_name_H-M   'P 1'
#
loop_
_entity.id
_entity.type
_entity.pdbx_description
1 polymer ?
#
loop_
_entity_poly.entity_id
_entity_poly.type
_entity_poly.pdbx_seq_one_letter_code
_entity_poly.pdbx_strand_id
1 'polypeptide(L)'
;MTRKSISLRIYRAILTVSVISMIAMVVTVMLVNEDLESTMLEVEFAQERDFILMNHTGEDVLQWESPNLAVVFVPTGKPRPAVLPRVFRGLPDNYSEEIELDGETYLITIRTVDTGLLYVAKNITHFEKRETLFQLALVFIALIIIALSFLLALLSSRRIVRPLTLLSERISRIPVGANMPRMETDYVDAELNSIATTFNRFLDELESYVRREQSLLSLASHELRTPIAVMSGALDILEVRDQLNPNDRATLKRVRRSCDEMRDNVDILLKLARREQGNQVREIFDVGSTAQQVIDDLKVSLHAEDRVTLDVRSALTVNSDPTMVRMLLRNLIQNAIQHTKGNIRVTISAGIVEIEDQGTGLTTTQQAILRGEKNLAADGLTLSGLGLYIVTLMAERLGWGLDIAQTDSIGTRIRLTPESADSNWQS
;
A
#
# COMPACT_ATOMS: atom_id res chain seq x y z
N MET A 1 8.58 -6.36 0.95
CA MET A 1 8.54 -5.97 -0.47
C MET A 1 7.97 -4.56 -0.58
N THR A 2 8.80 -3.55 -0.84
CA THR A 2 8.36 -2.16 -0.99
C THR A 2 7.59 -2.01 -2.31
N ARG A 3 6.28 -1.78 -2.24
CA ARG A 3 5.45 -1.55 -3.44
C ARG A 3 5.94 -0.28 -4.14
N LYS A 4 6.54 -0.41 -5.32
CA LYS A 4 7.06 0.72 -6.11
C LYS A 4 5.89 1.59 -6.56
N SER A 5 6.03 2.91 -6.38
CA SER A 5 5.03 3.91 -6.77
C SER A 5 4.59 3.76 -8.23
N ILE A 6 3.30 3.94 -8.49
CA ILE A 6 2.71 3.97 -9.85
C ILE A 6 3.40 5.04 -10.70
N SER A 7 3.79 6.19 -10.10
CA SER A 7 4.52 7.25 -10.81
C SER A 7 5.85 6.77 -11.39
N LEU A 8 6.58 5.96 -10.63
CA LEU A 8 7.87 5.43 -11.06
C LEU A 8 7.71 4.39 -12.18
N ARG A 9 6.62 3.63 -12.18
CA ARG A 9 6.31 2.67 -13.25
C ARG A 9 5.95 3.38 -14.55
N ILE A 10 5.11 4.41 -14.48
CA ILE A 10 4.73 5.21 -15.65
C ILE A 10 5.95 5.93 -16.23
N TYR A 11 6.77 6.56 -15.38
CA TYR A 11 8.03 7.19 -15.79
C TYR A 11 8.94 6.20 -16.54
N ARG A 12 9.15 5.02 -15.95
CA ARG A 12 9.98 3.98 -16.57
C ARG A 12 9.39 3.51 -17.90
N ALA A 13 8.08 3.28 -17.98
CA ALA A 13 7.42 2.82 -19.20
C ALA A 13 7.56 3.84 -20.34
N ILE A 14 7.27 5.12 -20.09
CA ILE A 14 7.41 6.20 -21.09
C ILE A 14 8.86 6.31 -21.55
N LEU A 15 9.81 6.30 -20.61
CA LEU A 15 11.22 6.38 -20.92
C LEU A 15 11.70 5.16 -21.72
N THR A 16 11.31 3.93 -21.32
CA THR A 16 11.71 2.71 -22.03
C THR A 16 11.16 2.68 -23.45
N VAL A 17 9.89 3.02 -23.65
CA VAL A 17 9.29 3.06 -24.99
C VAL A 17 9.98 4.12 -25.84
N SER A 18 10.20 5.31 -25.28
CA SER A 18 10.88 6.40 -25.99
C SER A 18 12.31 6.03 -26.40
N VAL A 19 13.08 5.41 -25.50
CA VAL A 19 14.46 4.98 -25.77
C VAL A 19 14.49 3.86 -26.81
N ILE A 20 13.60 2.86 -26.72
CA ILE A 20 13.52 1.78 -27.72
C ILE A 20 13.14 2.34 -29.09
N SER A 21 12.11 3.19 -29.16
CA SER A 21 11.70 3.82 -30.42
C SER A 21 12.79 4.72 -30.99
N MET A 22 13.53 5.43 -30.15
CA MET A 22 14.66 6.27 -30.58
C MET A 22 15.81 5.43 -31.13
N ILE A 23 16.21 4.35 -30.45
CA ILE A 23 17.26 3.45 -30.93
C ILE A 23 16.84 2.82 -32.25
N ALA A 24 15.61 2.32 -32.35
CA ALA A 24 15.08 1.76 -33.58
C ALA A 24 15.11 2.78 -34.73
N MET A 25 14.67 4.02 -34.49
CA MET A 25 14.71 5.09 -35.48
C MET A 25 16.13 5.41 -35.94
N VAL A 26 17.07 5.60 -35.00
CA VAL A 26 18.47 5.92 -35.34
C VAL A 26 19.13 4.79 -36.12
N VAL A 27 18.95 3.53 -35.69
CA VAL A 27 19.50 2.37 -36.39
C VAL A 27 18.90 2.23 -37.78
N THR A 28 17.57 2.33 -37.93
CA THR A 28 16.93 2.27 -39.24
C THR A 28 17.42 3.38 -40.17
N VAL A 29 17.55 4.60 -39.67
CA VAL A 29 18.03 5.71 -40.49
C VAL A 29 19.50 5.53 -40.88
N MET A 30 20.35 5.05 -39.98
CA MET A 30 21.75 4.74 -40.29
C MET A 30 21.87 3.65 -41.35
N LEU A 31 21.12 2.54 -41.21
CA LEU A 31 21.11 1.45 -42.19
C LEU A 31 20.64 1.91 -43.57
N VAL A 32 19.58 2.71 -43.62
CA VAL A 32 19.08 3.26 -44.89
C VAL A 32 20.08 4.24 -45.50
N ASN A 33 20.77 5.04 -44.70
CA ASN A 33 21.78 5.97 -45.20
C ASN A 33 22.99 5.23 -45.81
N GLU A 34 23.51 4.22 -45.12
CA GLU A 34 24.63 3.39 -45.58
C GLU A 34 24.26 2.60 -46.87
N ASP A 35 23.06 2.04 -46.93
CA ASP A 35 22.53 1.36 -48.12
C ASP A 35 22.37 2.31 -49.32
N LEU A 36 21.85 3.53 -49.08
CA LEU A 36 21.74 4.56 -50.12
C LEU A 36 23.11 5.02 -50.62
N GLU A 37 24.07 5.23 -49.73
CA GLU A 37 25.42 5.69 -50.07
C GLU A 37 26.17 4.66 -50.91
N SER A 38 26.24 3.42 -50.43
CA SER A 38 26.88 2.31 -51.15
C SER A 38 26.25 2.07 -52.52
N THR A 39 24.92 2.04 -52.60
CA THR A 39 24.20 1.88 -53.89
C THR A 39 24.46 3.04 -54.83
N MET A 40 24.46 4.28 -54.33
CA MET A 40 24.70 5.48 -55.15
C MET A 40 26.12 5.48 -55.70
N LEU A 41 27.12 5.19 -54.86
CA LEU A 41 28.51 5.08 -55.29
C LEU A 41 28.67 3.96 -56.31
N GLU A 42 28.18 2.75 -56.04
CA GLU A 42 28.29 1.63 -56.99
C GLU A 42 27.69 1.95 -58.36
N VAL A 43 26.49 2.55 -58.41
CA VAL A 43 25.83 2.92 -59.67
C VAL A 43 26.63 4.00 -60.41
N GLU A 44 27.11 5.03 -59.72
CA GLU A 44 27.86 6.11 -60.34
C GLU A 44 29.22 5.63 -60.87
N PHE A 45 29.92 4.81 -60.10
CA PHE A 45 31.16 4.17 -60.53
C PHE A 45 30.94 3.22 -61.72
N ALA A 46 29.86 2.45 -61.73
CA ALA A 46 29.53 1.58 -62.86
C ALA A 46 29.24 2.40 -64.14
N GLN A 47 28.48 3.48 -64.03
CA GLN A 47 28.22 4.38 -65.17
C GLN A 47 29.49 5.01 -65.72
N GLU A 48 30.37 5.48 -64.84
CA GLU A 48 31.63 6.12 -65.23
C GLU A 48 32.59 5.12 -65.87
N ARG A 49 32.72 3.93 -65.29
CA ARG A 49 33.45 2.80 -65.89
C ARG A 49 32.92 2.47 -67.29
N ASP A 50 31.61 2.27 -67.41
CA ASP A 50 30.99 1.85 -68.67
C ASP A 50 31.11 2.95 -69.74
N PHE A 51 31.02 4.22 -69.34
CA PHE A 51 31.32 5.36 -70.22
C PHE A 51 32.76 5.31 -70.73
N ILE A 52 33.75 5.09 -69.85
CA ILE A 52 35.16 5.01 -70.22
C ILE A 52 35.41 3.83 -71.18
N LEU A 53 34.86 2.65 -70.87
CA LEU A 53 35.01 1.45 -71.71
C LEU A 53 34.33 1.59 -73.06
N MET A 54 33.17 2.26 -73.14
CA MET A 54 32.43 2.44 -74.39
C MET A 54 33.05 3.52 -75.28
N ASN A 55 33.59 4.60 -74.71
CA ASN A 55 34.19 5.70 -75.46
C ASN A 55 35.69 5.50 -75.74
N HIS A 56 36.34 4.54 -75.08
CA HIS A 56 37.75 4.24 -75.27
C HIS A 56 37.98 2.76 -75.58
N THR A 57 37.84 2.43 -76.86
CA THR A 57 38.12 1.11 -77.43
C THR A 57 39.58 0.94 -77.87
N GLY A 58 40.45 1.92 -77.55
CA GLY A 58 41.75 2.10 -78.18
C GLY A 58 42.87 1.32 -77.51
N GLU A 59 43.74 0.77 -78.33
CA GLU A 59 44.94 0.00 -77.96
C GLU A 59 45.92 0.76 -77.04
N ASP A 60 45.72 2.05 -76.72
CA ASP A 60 46.64 2.93 -75.98
C ASP A 60 46.25 3.13 -74.50
N VAL A 61 47.25 3.56 -73.71
CA VAL A 61 47.05 3.86 -72.28
C VAL A 61 46.25 5.17 -72.16
N LEU A 62 45.10 5.12 -71.49
CA LEU A 62 44.32 6.30 -71.14
C LEU A 62 44.78 6.82 -69.79
N GLN A 63 45.01 8.12 -69.69
CA GLN A 63 45.17 8.82 -68.43
C GLN A 63 44.32 10.09 -68.47
N TRP A 64 43.33 10.16 -67.58
CA TRP A 64 42.48 11.32 -67.42
C TRP A 64 42.47 11.73 -65.95
N GLU A 65 42.79 12.99 -65.68
CA GLU A 65 42.82 13.55 -64.34
C GLU A 65 42.01 14.83 -64.32
N SER A 66 41.05 14.88 -63.39
CA SER A 66 40.22 16.03 -63.07
C SER A 66 40.22 16.21 -61.55
N PRO A 67 39.74 17.36 -61.02
CA PRO A 67 39.73 17.59 -59.56
C PRO A 67 39.00 16.51 -58.75
N ASN A 68 37.97 15.88 -59.32
CA ASN A 68 37.10 14.93 -58.62
C ASN A 68 37.27 13.47 -59.08
N LEU A 69 37.99 13.24 -60.18
CA LEU A 69 38.14 11.93 -60.78
C LEU A 69 39.52 11.79 -61.43
N ALA A 70 40.25 10.74 -61.06
CA ALA A 70 41.42 10.28 -61.76
C ALA A 70 41.16 8.88 -62.32
N VAL A 71 41.50 8.67 -63.60
CA VAL A 71 41.32 7.42 -64.32
C VAL A 71 42.60 7.07 -65.05
N VAL A 72 43.06 5.84 -64.91
CA VAL A 72 44.11 5.26 -65.75
C VAL A 72 43.62 3.92 -66.30
N PHE A 73 43.62 3.75 -67.61
CA PHE A 73 43.34 2.47 -68.25
C PHE A 73 44.59 1.97 -68.95
N VAL A 74 45.04 0.76 -68.61
CA VAL A 74 46.20 0.10 -69.19
C VAL A 74 45.73 -1.13 -69.97
N PRO A 75 45.74 -1.10 -71.31
CA PRO A 75 45.33 -2.24 -72.14
C PRO A 75 46.16 -3.49 -71.86
N THR A 76 45.56 -4.67 -72.04
CA THR A 76 46.24 -5.95 -71.85
C THR A 76 47.49 -6.04 -72.74
N GLY A 77 48.65 -6.30 -72.12
CA GLY A 77 49.93 -6.46 -72.82
C GLY A 77 50.75 -5.18 -73.00
N LYS A 78 50.25 -4.00 -72.61
CA LYS A 78 51.04 -2.76 -72.56
C LYS A 78 51.71 -2.56 -71.20
N PRO A 79 52.93 -1.96 -71.15
CA PRO A 79 53.58 -1.64 -69.89
C PRO A 79 52.79 -0.55 -69.15
N ARG A 80 52.80 -0.60 -67.81
CA ARG A 80 52.19 0.45 -66.99
C ARG A 80 52.88 1.80 -67.28
N PRO A 81 52.14 2.92 -67.29
CA PRO A 81 52.73 4.24 -67.48
C PRO A 81 53.78 4.53 -66.40
N ALA A 82 54.89 5.17 -66.79
CA ALA A 82 56.02 5.45 -65.90
C ALA A 82 55.67 6.44 -64.77
N VAL A 83 54.62 7.26 -64.96
CA VAL A 83 54.15 8.23 -63.97
C VAL A 83 52.67 7.99 -63.72
N LEU A 84 52.35 7.24 -62.66
CA LEU A 84 50.99 7.15 -62.15
C LEU A 84 50.64 8.39 -61.32
N PRO A 85 49.37 8.85 -61.38
CA PRO A 85 48.81 9.79 -60.41
C PRO A 85 49.13 9.35 -58.98
N ARG A 86 49.38 10.33 -58.09
CA ARG A 86 49.84 10.06 -56.72
C ARG A 86 48.93 9.11 -55.95
N VAL A 87 47.62 9.28 -56.16
CA VAL A 87 46.55 8.46 -55.58
C VAL A 87 46.67 6.96 -55.89
N PHE A 88 47.30 6.55 -57.00
CA PHE A 88 47.45 5.13 -57.37
C PHE A 88 48.80 4.51 -57.03
N ARG A 89 49.74 5.26 -56.44
CA ARG A 89 51.12 4.78 -56.26
C ARG A 89 51.23 3.79 -55.10
N GLY A 90 51.81 2.63 -55.38
CA GLY A 90 52.09 1.60 -54.36
C GLY A 90 50.89 0.73 -53.99
N LEU A 91 49.75 0.89 -54.68
CA LEU A 91 48.57 0.07 -54.47
C LEU A 91 48.65 -1.24 -55.28
N PRO A 92 48.17 -2.37 -54.71
CA PRO A 92 48.15 -3.64 -55.41
C PRO A 92 47.11 -3.65 -56.54
N ASP A 93 47.25 -4.61 -57.44
CA ASP A 93 46.18 -4.89 -58.41
C ASP A 93 44.97 -5.48 -57.67
N ASN A 94 43.76 -5.21 -58.16
CA ASN A 94 42.51 -5.63 -57.49
C ASN A 94 42.32 -5.01 -56.09
N TYR A 95 42.50 -3.70 -56.01
CA TYR A 95 42.36 -2.89 -54.79
C TYR A 95 41.04 -2.12 -54.80
N SER A 96 40.37 -2.00 -53.65
CA SER A 96 39.10 -1.28 -53.52
C SER A 96 38.92 -0.77 -52.10
N GLU A 97 39.42 0.42 -51.78
CA GLU A 97 39.30 1.04 -50.46
C GLU A 97 39.33 2.57 -50.57
N GLU A 98 39.00 3.25 -49.48
CA GLU A 98 39.11 4.68 -49.30
C GLU A 98 40.52 5.05 -48.80
N ILE A 99 41.09 6.10 -49.38
CA ILE A 99 42.40 6.64 -48.96
C ILE A 99 42.27 8.14 -48.75
N GLU A 100 42.79 8.62 -47.63
CA GLU A 100 42.95 10.05 -47.35
C GLU A 100 44.30 10.54 -47.89
N LEU A 101 44.27 11.53 -48.78
CA LEU A 101 45.46 12.13 -49.37
C LEU A 101 45.29 13.65 -49.45
N ASP A 102 46.28 14.39 -48.90
CA ASP A 102 46.31 15.86 -48.93
C ASP A 102 45.04 16.53 -48.35
N GLY A 103 44.35 15.88 -47.41
CA GLY A 103 43.12 16.37 -46.76
C GLY A 103 41.82 16.11 -47.54
N GLU A 104 41.90 15.30 -48.60
CA GLU A 104 40.78 14.83 -49.40
C GLU A 104 40.67 13.31 -49.31
N THR A 105 39.46 12.78 -49.27
CA THR A 105 39.17 11.33 -49.24
C THR A 105 38.86 10.86 -50.65
N TYR A 106 39.59 9.86 -51.12
CA TYR A 106 39.38 9.24 -52.42
C TYR A 106 38.93 7.80 -52.28
N LEU A 107 37.83 7.43 -52.92
CA LEU A 107 37.46 6.03 -53.12
C LEU A 107 38.18 5.50 -54.36
N ILE A 108 39.07 4.53 -54.15
CA ILE A 108 39.94 3.98 -55.19
C ILE A 108 39.49 2.58 -55.55
N THR A 109 39.35 2.30 -56.84
CA THR A 109 39.12 0.96 -57.38
C THR A 109 40.12 0.68 -58.49
N ILE A 110 40.93 -0.36 -58.31
CA ILE A 110 41.86 -0.89 -59.30
C ILE A 110 41.36 -2.29 -59.63
N ARG A 111 40.86 -2.53 -60.84
CA ARG A 111 40.33 -3.85 -61.23
C ARG A 111 40.77 -4.24 -62.63
N THR A 112 41.01 -5.53 -62.81
CA THR A 112 41.22 -6.11 -64.14
C THR A 112 39.87 -6.28 -64.81
N VAL A 113 39.72 -5.69 -65.99
CA VAL A 113 38.58 -5.85 -66.91
C VAL A 113 39.01 -6.65 -68.13
N ASP A 114 38.08 -7.14 -68.93
CA ASP A 114 38.38 -8.04 -70.08
C ASP A 114 39.41 -7.46 -71.06
N THR A 115 39.51 -6.13 -71.15
CA THR A 115 40.37 -5.40 -72.09
C THR A 115 41.64 -4.81 -71.48
N GLY A 116 41.86 -4.91 -70.15
CA GLY A 116 43.03 -4.33 -69.50
C GLY A 116 42.87 -4.11 -67.98
N LEU A 117 43.76 -3.31 -67.40
CA LEU A 117 43.74 -2.92 -65.99
C LEU A 117 43.20 -1.49 -65.87
N LEU A 118 42.10 -1.31 -65.13
CA LEU A 118 41.45 -0.02 -64.93
C LEU A 118 41.69 0.46 -63.49
N TYR A 119 42.20 1.69 -63.37
CA TYR A 119 42.36 2.44 -62.14
C TYR A 119 41.35 3.58 -62.15
N VAL A 120 40.52 3.67 -61.11
CA VAL A 120 39.58 4.76 -60.90
C VAL A 120 39.77 5.26 -59.47
N ALA A 121 39.91 6.56 -59.30
CA ALA A 121 39.90 7.21 -58.00
C ALA A 121 38.96 8.40 -58.05
N LYS A 122 38.02 8.44 -57.11
CA LYS A 122 37.02 9.50 -57.05
C LYS A 122 37.10 10.22 -55.71
N ASN A 123 37.10 11.54 -55.74
CA ASN A 123 37.04 12.36 -54.54
C ASN A 123 35.63 12.25 -53.93
N ILE A 124 35.56 11.69 -52.72
CA ILE A 124 34.33 11.53 -51.93
C ILE A 124 34.34 12.39 -50.65
N THR A 125 35.29 13.33 -50.50
CA THR A 125 35.40 14.21 -49.31
C THR A 125 34.09 14.93 -48.97
N HIS A 126 33.33 15.33 -49.99
CA HIS A 126 32.04 15.99 -49.79
C HIS A 126 30.94 15.04 -49.28
N PHE A 127 31.02 13.75 -49.58
CA PHE A 127 30.12 12.72 -49.05
C PHE A 127 30.45 12.47 -47.57
N GLU A 128 31.72 12.21 -47.24
CA GLU A 128 32.24 12.07 -45.86
C GLU A 128 31.84 13.23 -44.93
N LYS A 129 32.06 14.47 -45.38
CA LYS A 129 31.70 15.67 -44.59
C LYS A 129 30.20 15.84 -44.40
N ARG A 130 29.37 15.35 -45.34
CA ARG A 130 27.90 15.38 -45.18
C ARG A 130 27.41 14.29 -44.25
N GLU A 131 28.08 13.13 -44.26
CA GLU A 131 27.76 12.03 -43.35
C GLU A 131 27.94 12.45 -41.89
N THR A 132 29.08 13.08 -41.54
CA THR A 132 29.32 13.58 -40.18
C THR A 132 28.30 14.63 -39.71
N LEU A 133 27.90 15.56 -40.59
CA LEU A 133 26.85 16.54 -40.30
C LEU A 133 25.49 15.86 -40.09
N PHE A 134 25.19 14.84 -40.88
CA PHE A 134 23.97 14.05 -40.77
C PHE A 134 23.92 13.27 -39.44
N GLN A 135 25.01 12.59 -39.08
CA GLN A 135 25.14 11.90 -37.80
C GLN A 135 24.97 12.87 -36.61
N LEU A 136 25.59 14.05 -36.67
CA LEU A 136 25.42 15.08 -35.63
C LEU A 136 23.96 15.55 -35.52
N ALA A 137 23.29 15.77 -36.66
CA ALA A 137 21.87 16.13 -36.70
C ALA A 137 20.99 15.03 -36.07
N LEU A 138 21.29 13.76 -36.32
CA LEU A 138 20.58 12.62 -35.70
C LEU A 138 20.76 12.59 -34.18
N VAL A 139 21.99 12.78 -33.68
CA VAL A 139 22.25 12.86 -32.23
C VAL A 139 21.47 14.02 -31.61
N PHE A 140 21.42 15.17 -32.27
CA PHE A 140 20.68 16.33 -31.78
C PHE A 140 19.16 16.06 -31.72
N ILE A 141 18.59 15.46 -32.77
CA ILE A 141 17.17 15.04 -32.78
C ILE A 141 16.87 14.03 -31.68
N ALA A 142 17.76 13.04 -31.48
CA ALA A 142 17.64 12.06 -30.41
C ALA A 142 17.59 12.72 -29.03
N LEU A 143 18.47 13.70 -28.77
CA LEU A 143 18.47 14.48 -27.52
C LEU A 143 17.16 15.26 -27.31
N ILE A 144 16.62 15.87 -28.37
CA ILE A 144 15.32 16.57 -28.31
C ILE A 144 14.20 15.60 -27.94
N ILE A 145 14.16 14.41 -28.54
CA ILE A 145 13.15 13.38 -28.24
C ILE A 145 13.25 12.95 -26.77
N ILE A 146 14.46 12.68 -26.25
CA ILE A 146 14.66 12.34 -24.84
C ILE A 146 14.15 13.46 -23.93
N ALA A 147 14.50 14.71 -24.21
CA ALA A 147 14.10 15.86 -23.43
C ALA A 147 12.56 16.03 -23.43
N LEU A 148 11.92 15.87 -24.59
CA LEU A 148 10.47 15.97 -24.73
C LEU A 148 9.76 14.82 -23.99
N SER A 149 10.26 13.58 -24.10
CA SER A 149 9.73 12.44 -23.35
C SER A 149 9.85 12.61 -21.85
N PHE A 150 10.96 13.17 -21.37
CA PHE A 150 11.15 13.49 -19.96
C PHE A 150 10.15 14.55 -19.48
N LEU A 151 9.95 15.61 -20.28
CA LEU A 151 8.97 16.66 -19.99
C LEU A 151 7.54 16.12 -19.93
N LEU A 152 7.15 15.30 -20.90
CA LEU A 152 5.83 14.65 -20.95
C LEU A 152 5.60 13.71 -19.76
N ALA A 153 6.63 13.00 -19.31
CA ALA A 153 6.57 12.16 -18.12
C ALA A 153 6.33 12.99 -16.85
N LEU A 154 7.00 14.15 -16.71
CA LEU A 154 6.80 15.06 -15.59
C LEU A 154 5.38 15.66 -15.56
N LEU A 155 4.86 16.07 -16.71
CA LEU A 155 3.50 16.59 -16.84
C LEU A 155 2.45 15.54 -16.51
N SER A 156 2.60 14.33 -17.06
CA SER A 156 1.72 13.18 -16.77
C SER A 156 1.70 12.81 -15.29
N SER A 157 2.86 12.84 -14.62
CA SER A 157 2.96 12.58 -13.17
C SER A 157 2.14 13.58 -12.35
N ARG A 158 2.21 14.88 -12.71
CA ARG A 158 1.48 15.94 -12.01
C ARG A 158 -0.03 15.91 -12.28
N ARG A 159 -0.45 15.63 -13.51
CA ARG A 159 -1.87 15.61 -13.88
C ARG A 159 -2.60 14.31 -13.51
N ILE A 160 -1.96 13.15 -13.67
CA ILE A 160 -2.68 11.86 -13.55
C ILE A 160 -2.35 11.18 -12.22
N VAL A 161 -1.06 11.08 -11.89
CA VAL A 161 -0.64 10.24 -10.76
C VAL A 161 -0.88 10.92 -9.42
N ARG A 162 -0.55 12.20 -9.30
CA ARG A 162 -0.70 12.94 -8.04
C ARG A 162 -2.16 12.98 -7.55
N PRO A 163 -3.17 13.33 -8.36
CA PRO A 163 -4.56 13.33 -7.89
C PRO A 163 -5.05 11.94 -7.46
N LEU A 164 -4.65 10.89 -8.18
CA LEU A 164 -4.98 9.52 -7.81
C LEU A 164 -4.38 9.11 -6.45
N THR A 165 -3.14 9.49 -6.18
CA THR A 165 -2.51 9.22 -4.88
C THR A 165 -3.19 9.96 -3.74
N LEU A 166 -3.58 11.23 -3.95
CA LEU A 166 -4.32 12.01 -2.96
C LEU A 166 -5.72 11.42 -2.70
N LEU A 167 -6.41 10.98 -3.74
CA LEU A 167 -7.71 10.31 -3.62
C LEU A 167 -7.59 9.03 -2.80
N SER A 168 -6.59 8.19 -3.09
CA SER A 168 -6.34 6.95 -2.35
C SER A 168 -5.99 7.22 -0.88
N GLU A 169 -5.16 8.23 -0.62
CA GLU A 169 -4.77 8.60 0.75
C GLU A 169 -5.97 9.12 1.55
N ARG A 170 -6.80 9.97 0.95
CA ARG A 170 -8.05 10.44 1.56
C ARG A 170 -8.97 9.27 1.89
N ILE A 171 -9.20 8.34 0.95
CA ILE A 171 -10.02 7.14 1.19
C ILE A 171 -9.48 6.34 2.39
N SER A 172 -8.16 6.16 2.49
CA SER A 172 -7.54 5.39 3.58
C SER A 172 -7.67 6.03 4.97
N ARG A 173 -7.98 7.33 5.03
CA ARG A 173 -8.10 8.10 6.28
C ARG A 173 -9.54 8.33 6.71
N ILE A 174 -10.54 7.89 5.93
CA ILE A 174 -11.95 8.08 6.30
C ILE A 174 -12.29 7.17 7.48
N PRO A 175 -12.70 7.75 8.63
CA PRO A 175 -13.12 6.95 9.78
C PRO A 175 -14.45 6.26 9.48
N VAL A 176 -14.58 4.98 9.85
CA VAL A 176 -15.83 4.23 9.67
C VAL A 176 -16.81 4.55 10.81
N GLY A 177 -17.98 5.12 10.49
CA GLY A 177 -18.98 5.51 11.48
C GLY A 177 -20.32 5.98 10.89
N ALA A 178 -21.23 6.48 11.73
CA ALA A 178 -22.58 6.89 11.33
C ALA A 178 -22.68 8.27 10.61
N ASN A 179 -21.54 8.93 10.43
CA ASN A 179 -21.29 10.17 9.70
C ASN A 179 -19.88 10.07 9.12
N MET A 180 -19.80 9.70 7.85
CA MET A 180 -18.53 9.63 7.13
C MET A 180 -18.34 10.90 6.31
N PRO A 181 -17.16 11.56 6.34
CA PRO A 181 -16.90 12.69 5.46
C PRO A 181 -16.99 12.25 4.00
N ARG A 182 -17.67 13.05 3.18
CA ARG A 182 -17.76 12.80 1.74
C ARG A 182 -16.51 13.29 1.03
N MET A 183 -16.16 12.58 -0.03
CA MET A 183 -15.10 12.98 -0.94
C MET A 183 -15.54 14.20 -1.74
N GLU A 184 -14.63 15.17 -1.93
CA GLU A 184 -14.81 16.26 -2.88
C GLU A 184 -15.05 15.69 -4.28
N THR A 185 -15.91 16.33 -5.07
CA THR A 185 -16.25 15.93 -6.46
C THR A 185 -15.95 17.03 -7.47
N ASP A 186 -14.95 17.86 -7.16
CA ASP A 186 -14.48 18.97 -8.03
C ASP A 186 -13.09 18.64 -8.60
N TYR A 187 -12.94 17.44 -9.16
CA TYR A 187 -11.75 17.06 -9.91
C TYR A 187 -11.86 17.55 -11.34
N VAL A 188 -10.72 17.90 -11.93
CA VAL A 188 -10.65 18.30 -13.35
C VAL A 188 -10.96 17.12 -14.27
N ASP A 189 -10.53 15.92 -13.89
CA ASP A 189 -10.72 14.69 -14.67
C ASP A 189 -12.08 14.03 -14.34
N ALA A 190 -12.87 13.74 -15.38
CA ALA A 190 -14.21 13.17 -15.25
C ALA A 190 -14.18 11.76 -14.59
N GLU A 191 -13.13 10.98 -14.87
CA GLU A 191 -12.91 9.66 -14.28
C GLU A 191 -12.72 9.74 -12.77
N LEU A 192 -11.96 10.73 -12.28
CA LEU A 192 -11.76 10.93 -10.84
C LEU A 192 -13.05 11.39 -10.16
N ASN A 193 -13.82 12.28 -10.78
CA ASN A 193 -15.15 12.66 -10.30
C ASN A 193 -16.10 11.47 -10.22
N SER A 194 -16.08 10.59 -11.22
CA SER A 194 -16.90 9.38 -11.25
C SER A 194 -16.54 8.42 -10.10
N ILE A 195 -15.24 8.22 -9.85
CA ILE A 195 -14.76 7.40 -8.71
C ILE A 195 -15.22 8.02 -7.39
N ALA A 196 -14.99 9.33 -7.19
CA ALA A 196 -15.39 10.03 -5.96
C ALA A 196 -16.90 9.98 -5.72
N THR A 197 -17.71 10.16 -6.77
CA THR A 197 -19.18 10.10 -6.70
C THR A 197 -19.67 8.69 -6.37
N THR A 198 -19.09 7.67 -7.00
CA THR A 198 -19.44 6.26 -6.73
C THR A 198 -19.04 5.87 -5.32
N PHE A 199 -17.87 6.31 -4.86
CA PHE A 199 -17.42 6.07 -3.49
C PHE A 199 -18.32 6.79 -2.47
N ASN A 200 -18.75 8.02 -2.75
CA ASN A 200 -19.72 8.73 -1.91
C ASN A 200 -21.04 7.96 -1.79
N ARG A 201 -21.55 7.37 -2.87
CA ARG A 201 -22.74 6.51 -2.82
C ARG A 201 -22.51 5.28 -1.93
N PHE A 202 -21.34 4.65 -2.03
CA PHE A 202 -20.98 3.55 -1.13
C PHE A 202 -20.94 4.00 0.34
N LEU A 203 -20.39 5.20 0.63
CA LEU A 203 -20.43 5.78 1.97
C LEU A 203 -21.87 6.03 2.44
N ASP A 204 -22.77 6.53 1.58
CA ASP A 204 -24.18 6.74 1.90
C ASP A 204 -24.87 5.41 2.29
N GLU A 205 -24.62 4.35 1.52
CA GLU A 205 -25.16 3.02 1.80
C GLU A 205 -24.61 2.47 3.12
N LEU A 206 -23.30 2.55 3.33
CA LEU A 206 -22.64 2.07 4.55
C LEU A 206 -23.12 2.84 5.79
N GLU A 207 -23.29 4.16 5.68
CA GLU A 207 -23.87 4.99 6.73
C GLU A 207 -25.31 4.59 7.06
N SER A 208 -26.12 4.30 6.05
CA SER A 208 -27.48 3.76 6.23
C SER A 208 -27.47 2.41 6.96
N TYR A 209 -26.56 1.50 6.61
CA TYR A 209 -26.42 0.23 7.33
C TYR A 209 -26.05 0.43 8.80
N VAL A 210 -25.04 1.26 9.09
CA VAL A 210 -24.62 1.57 10.46
C VAL A 210 -25.76 2.21 11.26
N ARG A 211 -26.51 3.15 10.69
CA ARG A 211 -27.65 3.79 11.36
C ARG A 211 -28.78 2.80 11.64
N ARG A 212 -29.07 1.88 10.72
CA ARG A 212 -30.07 0.81 10.93
C ARG A 212 -29.65 -0.12 12.05
N GLU A 213 -28.39 -0.55 12.07
CA GLU A 213 -27.84 -1.40 13.12
C GLU A 213 -27.96 -0.72 14.50
N GLN A 214 -27.55 0.55 14.60
CA GLN A 214 -27.69 1.34 15.82
C GLN A 214 -29.15 1.49 16.27
N SER A 215 -30.07 1.73 15.34
CA SER A 215 -31.50 1.84 15.63
C SER A 215 -32.07 0.52 16.13
N LEU A 216 -31.69 -0.62 15.52
CA LEU A 216 -32.11 -1.95 15.96
C LEU A 216 -31.61 -2.26 17.36
N LEU A 217 -30.35 -1.95 17.66
CA LEU A 217 -29.79 -2.11 19.00
C LEU A 217 -30.53 -1.24 20.02
N SER A 218 -30.84 0.01 19.67
CA SER A 218 -31.61 0.90 20.55
C SER A 218 -33.03 0.40 20.80
N LEU A 219 -33.70 -0.14 19.78
CA LEU A 219 -35.03 -0.73 19.93
C LEU A 219 -34.97 -1.99 20.80
N ALA A 220 -34.02 -2.88 20.55
CA ALA A 220 -33.79 -4.09 21.34
C ALA A 220 -33.55 -3.75 22.83
N SER A 221 -32.87 -2.64 23.12
CA SER A 221 -32.72 -2.15 24.50
C SER A 221 -34.05 -1.91 25.21
N HIS A 222 -34.93 -1.15 24.56
CA HIS A 222 -36.22 -0.79 25.14
C HIS A 222 -37.12 -2.03 25.29
N GLU A 223 -37.14 -2.88 24.26
CA GLU A 223 -37.95 -4.10 24.25
C GLU A 223 -37.45 -5.16 25.24
N LEU A 224 -36.16 -5.19 25.59
CA LEU A 224 -35.63 -6.09 26.63
C LEU A 224 -35.75 -5.51 28.04
N ARG A 225 -35.56 -4.20 28.22
CA ARG A 225 -35.64 -3.57 29.56
C ARG A 225 -37.05 -3.65 30.15
N THR A 226 -38.07 -3.53 29.31
CA THR A 226 -39.48 -3.57 29.73
C THR A 226 -39.88 -4.89 30.42
N PRO A 227 -39.69 -6.08 29.81
CA PRO A 227 -40.01 -7.35 30.46
C PRO A 227 -39.15 -7.61 31.69
N ILE A 228 -37.88 -7.18 31.70
CA ILE A 228 -37.02 -7.28 32.88
C ILE A 228 -37.55 -6.42 34.04
N ALA A 229 -38.03 -5.20 33.75
CA ALA A 229 -38.64 -4.32 34.74
C ALA A 229 -39.95 -4.89 35.30
N VAL A 230 -40.78 -5.50 34.45
CA VAL A 230 -42.01 -6.19 34.86
C VAL A 230 -41.69 -7.39 35.77
N MET A 231 -40.72 -8.23 35.39
CA MET A 231 -40.25 -9.34 36.21
C MET A 231 -39.71 -8.84 37.56
N SER A 232 -38.92 -7.76 37.54
CA SER A 232 -38.38 -7.13 38.74
C SER A 232 -39.49 -6.66 39.68
N GLY A 233 -40.48 -5.91 39.18
CA GLY A 233 -41.58 -5.42 40.00
C GLY A 233 -42.46 -6.55 40.57
N ALA A 234 -42.65 -7.63 39.82
CA ALA A 234 -43.34 -8.81 40.33
C ALA A 234 -42.58 -9.48 41.49
N LEU A 235 -41.24 -9.55 41.40
CA LEU A 235 -40.39 -10.05 42.48
C LEU A 235 -40.46 -9.13 43.70
N ASP A 236 -40.42 -7.81 43.52
CA ASP A 236 -40.51 -6.83 44.62
C ASP A 236 -41.83 -7.00 45.40
N ILE A 237 -42.95 -7.22 44.71
CA ILE A 237 -44.26 -7.49 45.34
C ILE A 237 -44.22 -8.80 46.14
N LEU A 238 -43.58 -9.84 45.61
CA LEU A 238 -43.49 -11.14 46.28
C LEU A 238 -42.58 -11.08 47.52
N GLU A 239 -41.50 -10.29 47.48
CA GLU A 239 -40.63 -10.05 48.64
C GLU A 239 -41.37 -9.29 49.75
N VAL A 240 -42.14 -8.27 49.41
CA VAL A 240 -42.92 -7.46 50.37
C VAL A 240 -44.04 -8.27 51.04
N ARG A 241 -44.65 -9.23 50.34
CA ARG A 241 -45.75 -10.03 50.89
C ARG A 241 -45.33 -10.96 52.03
N ASP A 242 -44.03 -11.27 52.14
CA ASP A 242 -43.39 -12.09 53.19
C ASP A 242 -44.14 -13.38 53.64
N GLN A 243 -44.90 -13.98 52.73
CA GLN A 243 -45.68 -15.22 52.96
C GLN A 243 -44.96 -16.48 52.46
N LEU A 244 -43.71 -16.34 52.02
CA LEU A 244 -42.96 -17.41 51.37
C LEU A 244 -42.21 -18.26 52.41
N ASN A 245 -42.23 -19.58 52.22
CA ASN A 245 -41.42 -20.49 53.02
C ASN A 245 -39.91 -20.27 52.74
N PRO A 246 -38.98 -20.80 53.57
CA PRO A 246 -37.54 -20.60 53.39
C PRO A 246 -36.97 -21.06 52.04
N ASN A 247 -37.51 -22.15 51.46
CA ASN A 247 -37.07 -22.68 50.17
C ASN A 247 -37.53 -21.79 49.00
N ASP A 248 -38.75 -21.25 49.09
CA ASP A 248 -39.29 -20.32 48.10
C ASP A 248 -38.58 -18.98 48.16
N ARG A 249 -38.23 -18.47 49.36
CA ARG A 249 -37.37 -17.29 49.52
C ARG A 249 -35.99 -17.50 48.88
N ALA A 250 -35.37 -18.66 49.08
CA ALA A 250 -34.09 -18.98 48.45
C ALA A 250 -34.19 -19.04 46.92
N THR A 251 -35.30 -19.59 46.39
CA THR A 251 -35.57 -19.65 44.95
C THR A 251 -35.81 -18.25 44.38
N LEU A 252 -36.61 -17.44 45.05
CA LEU A 252 -36.91 -16.08 44.64
C LEU A 252 -35.66 -15.20 44.61
N LYS A 253 -34.77 -15.33 45.61
CA LYS A 253 -33.47 -14.65 45.63
C LYS A 253 -32.59 -15.04 44.43
N ARG A 254 -32.65 -16.30 43.96
CA ARG A 254 -31.92 -16.74 42.74
C ARG A 254 -32.51 -16.10 41.49
N VAL A 255 -33.85 -16.06 41.36
CA VAL A 255 -34.53 -15.45 40.20
C VAL A 255 -34.27 -13.94 40.14
N ARG A 256 -34.34 -13.25 41.29
CA ARG A 256 -33.97 -11.83 41.44
C ARG A 256 -32.55 -11.56 40.93
N ARG A 257 -31.59 -12.35 41.41
CA ARG A 257 -30.20 -12.27 40.95
C ARG A 257 -30.07 -12.45 39.44
N SER A 258 -30.75 -13.45 38.85
CA SER A 258 -30.71 -13.65 37.40
C SER A 258 -31.37 -12.51 36.61
N CYS A 259 -32.42 -11.88 37.12
CA CYS A 259 -33.03 -10.70 36.49
C CYS A 259 -32.08 -9.49 36.52
N ASP A 260 -31.40 -9.28 37.65
CA ASP A 260 -30.43 -8.19 37.81
C ASP A 260 -29.20 -8.41 36.91
N GLU A 261 -28.70 -9.64 36.82
CA GLU A 261 -27.64 -10.03 35.88
C GLU A 261 -28.06 -9.80 34.42
N MET A 262 -29.30 -10.15 34.06
CA MET A 262 -29.82 -9.91 32.71
C MET A 262 -29.92 -8.41 32.39
N ARG A 263 -30.40 -7.60 33.34
CA ARG A 263 -30.46 -6.14 33.20
C ARG A 263 -29.07 -5.55 32.94
N ASP A 264 -28.12 -5.90 33.80
CA ASP A 264 -26.75 -5.37 33.74
C ASP A 264 -26.07 -5.79 32.43
N ASN A 265 -26.21 -7.05 32.02
CA ASN A 265 -25.67 -7.56 30.76
C ASN A 265 -26.25 -6.86 29.53
N VAL A 266 -27.58 -6.66 29.49
CA VAL A 266 -28.24 -5.94 28.39
C VAL A 266 -27.71 -4.51 28.33
N ASP A 267 -27.66 -3.80 29.45
CA ASP A 267 -27.16 -2.42 29.49
C ASP A 267 -25.69 -2.32 29.02
N ILE A 268 -24.83 -3.29 29.38
CA ILE A 268 -23.44 -3.32 28.92
C ILE A 268 -23.35 -3.62 27.42
N LEU A 269 -24.03 -4.65 26.92
CA LEU A 269 -24.01 -5.03 25.49
C LEU A 269 -24.46 -3.87 24.60
N LEU A 270 -25.50 -3.15 25.03
CA LEU A 270 -26.02 -2.00 24.29
C LEU A 270 -25.08 -0.80 24.34
N LYS A 271 -24.46 -0.53 25.50
CA LYS A 271 -23.41 0.48 25.60
C LYS A 271 -22.25 0.13 24.67
N LEU A 272 -21.82 -1.13 24.63
CA LEU A 272 -20.79 -1.63 23.72
C LEU A 272 -21.17 -1.46 22.24
N ALA A 273 -22.42 -1.79 21.89
CA ALA A 273 -22.89 -1.75 20.52
C ALA A 273 -23.16 -0.31 20.02
N ARG A 274 -23.44 0.64 20.93
CA ARG A 274 -23.46 2.07 20.61
C ARG A 274 -22.02 2.58 20.42
N ARG A 275 -21.57 2.60 19.17
CA ARG A 275 -20.45 3.45 18.72
C ARG A 275 -20.90 4.91 18.80
N GLU A 276 -20.76 5.53 19.97
CA GLU A 276 -21.03 6.97 20.11
C GLU A 276 -20.05 7.77 19.26
N GLN A 277 -20.61 8.63 18.41
CA GLN A 277 -19.89 9.39 17.40
C GLN A 277 -19.50 10.80 17.87
N GLY A 278 -19.65 11.10 19.15
CA GLY A 278 -19.19 12.34 19.77
C GLY A 278 -18.37 11.98 21.00
N ASN A 279 -17.18 12.58 21.12
CA ASN A 279 -16.23 12.47 22.23
C ASN A 279 -16.60 11.38 23.25
N GLN A 280 -15.98 10.19 23.13
CA GLN A 280 -15.69 9.46 24.37
C GLN A 280 -15.04 10.48 25.29
N VAL A 281 -15.73 10.82 26.39
CA VAL A 281 -15.21 11.76 27.37
C VAL A 281 -14.05 11.05 28.01
N ARG A 282 -12.88 11.20 27.38
CA ARG A 282 -11.62 10.67 27.85
C ARG A 282 -11.13 11.67 28.87
N GLU A 283 -11.06 11.19 30.11
CA GLU A 283 -10.59 11.98 31.22
C GLU A 283 -9.35 11.31 31.78
N ILE A 284 -8.45 12.13 32.32
CA ILE A 284 -7.30 11.65 33.08
C ILE A 284 -7.79 11.41 34.50
N PHE A 285 -7.84 10.15 34.93
CA PHE A 285 -8.28 9.79 36.28
C PHE A 285 -7.43 8.66 36.87
N ASP A 286 -7.42 8.56 38.20
CA ASP A 286 -6.73 7.50 38.93
C ASP A 286 -7.61 6.24 39.01
N VAL A 287 -7.11 5.14 38.44
CA VAL A 287 -7.79 3.84 38.43
C VAL A 287 -7.93 3.28 39.84
N GLY A 288 -7.01 3.60 40.76
CA GLY A 288 -7.11 3.21 42.17
C GLY A 288 -8.36 3.74 42.84
N SER A 289 -8.63 5.04 42.68
CA SER A 289 -9.85 5.66 43.20
C SER A 289 -11.14 5.02 42.65
N THR A 290 -11.19 4.73 41.34
CA THR A 290 -12.33 4.07 40.70
C THR A 290 -12.50 2.63 41.19
N ALA A 291 -11.40 1.88 41.37
CA ALA A 291 -11.44 0.53 41.90
C ALA A 291 -11.97 0.51 43.34
N GLN A 292 -11.55 1.46 44.18
CA GLN A 292 -12.03 1.61 45.54
C GLN A 292 -13.54 1.86 45.58
N GLN A 293 -14.05 2.79 44.78
CA GLN A 293 -15.50 3.06 44.68
C GLN A 293 -16.30 1.82 44.28
N VAL A 294 -15.81 1.07 43.28
CA VAL A 294 -16.45 -0.18 42.83
C VAL A 294 -16.47 -1.22 43.95
N ILE A 295 -15.38 -1.36 44.70
CA ILE A 295 -15.29 -2.30 45.81
C ILE A 295 -16.30 -1.92 46.91
N ASP A 296 -16.39 -0.63 47.24
CA ASP A 296 -17.31 -0.15 48.28
C ASP A 296 -18.78 -0.34 47.88
N ASP A 297 -19.13 -0.05 46.62
CA ASP A 297 -20.48 -0.31 46.09
C ASP A 297 -20.84 -1.81 46.13
N LEU A 298 -19.90 -2.68 45.77
CA LEU A 298 -20.12 -4.13 45.74
C LEU A 298 -20.16 -4.74 47.15
N LYS A 299 -19.42 -4.20 48.13
CA LYS A 299 -19.51 -4.62 49.53
C LYS A 299 -20.94 -4.45 50.05
N VAL A 300 -21.54 -3.28 49.82
CA VAL A 300 -22.91 -2.97 50.23
C VAL A 300 -23.92 -3.84 49.47
N SER A 301 -23.79 -3.95 48.14
CA SER A 301 -24.79 -4.63 47.31
C SER A 301 -24.79 -6.15 47.46
N LEU A 302 -23.63 -6.78 47.69
CA LEU A 302 -23.48 -8.24 47.69
C LEU A 302 -23.17 -8.83 49.08
N HIS A 303 -23.18 -8.01 50.14
CA HIS A 303 -22.83 -8.42 51.50
C HIS A 303 -21.45 -9.11 51.56
N ALA A 304 -20.49 -8.57 50.81
CA ALA A 304 -19.14 -9.11 50.67
C ALA A 304 -18.15 -8.49 51.67
N GLU A 305 -18.65 -8.02 52.81
CA GLU A 305 -17.87 -7.31 53.82
C GLU A 305 -16.62 -8.11 54.22
N ASP A 306 -15.46 -7.45 54.17
CA ASP A 306 -14.09 -7.95 54.43
C ASP A 306 -13.46 -8.95 53.45
N ARG A 307 -14.18 -9.42 52.43
CA ARG A 307 -13.62 -10.41 51.48
C ARG A 307 -12.82 -9.79 50.33
N VAL A 308 -13.02 -8.52 50.03
CA VAL A 308 -12.35 -7.82 48.92
C VAL A 308 -11.39 -6.78 49.46
N THR A 309 -10.11 -6.92 49.10
CA THR A 309 -9.02 -6.04 49.52
C THR A 309 -8.40 -5.34 48.32
N LEU A 310 -8.10 -4.05 48.46
CA LEU A 310 -7.38 -3.26 47.46
C LEU A 310 -5.95 -2.98 47.96
N ASP A 311 -4.96 -3.35 47.17
CA ASP A 311 -3.53 -3.10 47.41
C ASP A 311 -2.99 -2.20 46.28
N VAL A 312 -2.92 -0.88 46.54
CA VAL A 312 -2.35 0.08 45.59
C VAL A 312 -0.88 0.31 45.92
N ARG A 313 0.01 -0.32 45.14
CA ARG A 313 1.47 -0.21 45.30
C ARG A 313 2.07 0.95 44.52
N SER A 314 1.44 1.32 43.40
CA SER A 314 1.77 2.50 42.61
C SER A 314 0.51 3.08 42.01
N ALA A 315 0.37 4.41 42.01
CA ALA A 315 -0.76 5.09 41.37
C ALA A 315 -0.79 4.76 39.87
N LEU A 316 -2.00 4.62 39.32
CA LEU A 316 -2.23 4.28 37.91
C LEU A 316 -3.21 5.28 37.33
N THR A 317 -2.70 6.23 36.56
CA THR A 317 -3.50 7.24 35.89
C THR A 317 -3.65 6.88 34.41
N VAL A 318 -4.88 6.94 33.90
CA VAL A 318 -5.21 6.59 32.51
C VAL A 318 -6.01 7.72 31.87
N ASN A 319 -5.83 7.92 30.55
CA ASN A 319 -6.67 8.83 29.76
C ASN A 319 -7.72 8.01 29.00
N SER A 320 -8.87 7.77 29.64
CA SER A 320 -9.89 6.83 29.14
C SER A 320 -11.31 7.24 29.54
N ASP A 321 -12.31 6.47 29.12
CA ASP A 321 -13.71 6.63 29.54
C ASP A 321 -13.89 6.11 30.98
N PRO A 322 -14.10 6.99 31.98
CA PRO A 322 -14.21 6.57 33.38
C PRO A 322 -15.38 5.62 33.64
N THR A 323 -16.48 5.79 32.90
CA THR A 323 -17.68 4.98 33.04
C THR A 323 -17.42 3.56 32.56
N MET A 324 -16.76 3.41 31.41
CA MET A 324 -16.42 2.11 30.84
C MET A 324 -15.40 1.36 31.71
N VAL A 325 -14.37 2.06 32.22
CA VAL A 325 -13.40 1.45 33.14
C VAL A 325 -14.07 1.00 34.45
N ARG A 326 -14.96 1.82 35.01
CA ARG A 326 -15.76 1.43 36.19
C ARG A 326 -16.59 0.18 35.92
N MET A 327 -17.23 0.09 34.75
CA MET A 327 -18.02 -1.08 34.35
C MET A 327 -17.16 -2.33 34.18
N LEU A 328 -15.97 -2.21 33.57
CA LEU A 328 -15.00 -3.30 33.42
C LEU A 328 -14.57 -3.85 34.78
N LEU A 329 -14.12 -2.97 35.68
CA LEU A 329 -13.70 -3.35 37.03
C LEU A 329 -14.85 -3.98 37.83
N ARG A 330 -16.06 -3.39 37.76
CA ARG A 330 -17.25 -3.94 38.43
C ARG A 330 -17.55 -5.35 37.95
N ASN A 331 -17.52 -5.62 36.64
CA ASN A 331 -17.79 -6.96 36.12
C ASN A 331 -16.76 -7.99 36.59
N LEU A 332 -15.47 -7.67 36.56
CA LEU A 332 -14.43 -8.58 37.01
C LEU A 332 -14.50 -8.86 38.52
N ILE A 333 -14.66 -7.83 39.34
CA ILE A 333 -14.75 -7.97 40.80
C ILE A 333 -16.06 -8.66 41.19
N GLN A 334 -17.18 -8.34 40.54
CA GLN A 334 -18.45 -9.02 40.77
C GLN A 334 -18.37 -10.51 40.40
N ASN A 335 -17.75 -10.86 39.27
CA ASN A 335 -17.51 -12.25 38.90
C ASN A 335 -16.68 -12.97 39.98
N ALA A 336 -15.59 -12.35 40.46
CA ALA A 336 -14.79 -12.91 41.55
C ALA A 336 -15.63 -13.16 42.82
N ILE A 337 -16.42 -12.18 43.28
CA ILE A 337 -17.29 -12.30 44.47
C ILE A 337 -18.31 -13.43 44.32
N GLN A 338 -18.87 -13.57 43.12
CA GLN A 338 -19.93 -14.54 42.83
C GLN A 338 -19.42 -15.98 42.72
N HIS A 339 -18.17 -16.18 42.29
CA HIS A 339 -17.59 -17.49 42.00
C HIS A 339 -16.70 -18.06 43.11
N THR A 340 -16.25 -17.22 44.06
CA THR A 340 -15.53 -17.69 45.25
C THR A 340 -16.29 -17.41 46.53
N LYS A 341 -16.02 -18.18 47.58
CA LYS A 341 -16.33 -17.82 48.97
C LYS A 341 -15.10 -17.30 49.72
N GLY A 342 -13.92 -17.39 49.12
CA GLY A 342 -12.65 -16.95 49.70
C GLY A 342 -12.41 -15.44 49.56
N ASN A 343 -11.17 -15.06 49.81
CA ASN A 343 -10.70 -13.68 49.71
C ASN A 343 -10.37 -13.32 48.27
N ILE A 344 -10.59 -12.05 47.94
CA ILE A 344 -10.33 -11.45 46.64
C ILE A 344 -9.35 -10.30 46.85
N ARG A 345 -8.32 -10.27 46.04
CA ARG A 345 -7.28 -9.23 46.09
C ARG A 345 -7.24 -8.50 44.76
N VAL A 346 -7.45 -7.19 44.81
CA VAL A 346 -7.23 -6.28 43.69
C VAL A 346 -5.90 -5.58 43.94
N THR A 347 -4.91 -5.78 43.07
CA THR A 347 -3.59 -5.18 43.18
C THR A 347 -3.38 -4.21 42.02
N ILE A 348 -2.94 -2.99 42.31
CA ILE A 348 -2.54 -2.01 41.30
C ILE A 348 -1.06 -1.71 41.48
N SER A 349 -0.25 -2.08 40.48
CA SER A 349 1.19 -1.92 40.53
C SER A 349 1.79 -1.82 39.14
N ALA A 350 2.85 -1.03 38.95
CA ALA A 350 3.64 -0.99 37.72
C ALA A 350 2.82 -0.87 36.41
N GLY A 351 1.76 -0.05 36.44
CA GLY A 351 0.93 0.16 35.26
C GLY A 351 -0.09 -0.93 34.95
N ILE A 352 -0.26 -1.94 35.83
CA ILE A 352 -1.23 -3.03 35.64
C ILE A 352 -2.24 -3.09 36.79
N VAL A 353 -3.43 -3.64 36.49
CA VAL A 353 -4.44 -4.01 37.49
C VAL A 353 -4.58 -5.53 37.50
N GLU A 354 -4.35 -6.16 38.64
CA GLU A 354 -4.53 -7.61 38.82
C GLU A 354 -5.68 -7.87 39.79
N ILE A 355 -6.57 -8.79 39.40
CA ILE A 355 -7.70 -9.25 40.23
C ILE A 355 -7.51 -10.74 40.46
N GLU A 356 -7.31 -11.12 41.72
CA GLU A 356 -7.07 -12.49 42.16
C GLU A 356 -8.21 -12.98 43.06
N ASP A 357 -8.77 -14.14 42.73
CA ASP A 357 -9.80 -14.82 43.51
C ASP A 357 -9.37 -16.26 43.86
N GLN A 358 -9.93 -16.81 44.94
CA GLN A 358 -9.66 -18.17 45.42
C GLN A 358 -10.74 -19.17 45.00
N GLY A 359 -11.26 -19.05 43.76
CA GLY A 359 -12.30 -19.91 43.20
C GLY A 359 -11.76 -21.21 42.59
N THR A 360 -12.63 -21.93 41.88
CA THR A 360 -12.30 -23.23 41.23
C THR A 360 -11.54 -23.09 39.90
N GLY A 361 -11.04 -21.89 39.58
CA GLY A 361 -10.42 -21.57 38.29
C GLY A 361 -11.43 -21.47 37.14
N LEU A 362 -10.94 -20.99 35.99
CA LEU A 362 -11.68 -20.90 34.74
C LEU A 362 -11.60 -22.20 33.93
N THR A 363 -12.74 -22.63 33.39
CA THR A 363 -12.80 -23.74 32.43
C THR A 363 -12.06 -23.41 31.12
N THR A 364 -11.62 -24.43 30.37
CA THR A 364 -10.93 -24.23 29.08
C THR A 364 -11.72 -23.34 28.10
N THR A 365 -13.05 -23.46 28.10
CA THR A 365 -13.93 -22.62 27.27
C THR A 365 -13.91 -21.16 27.71
N GLN A 366 -13.93 -20.88 29.01
CA GLN A 366 -13.84 -19.52 29.55
C GLN A 366 -12.46 -18.89 29.28
N GLN A 367 -11.40 -19.69 29.34
CA GLN A 367 -10.06 -19.24 28.97
C GLN A 367 -9.98 -18.84 27.50
N ALA A 368 -10.55 -19.65 26.60
CA ALA A 368 -10.59 -19.35 25.17
C ALA A 368 -11.39 -18.06 24.86
N ILE A 369 -12.48 -17.80 25.59
CA ILE A 369 -13.27 -16.55 25.46
C ILE A 369 -12.42 -15.33 25.86
N LEU A 370 -11.70 -15.40 26.98
CA LEU A 370 -10.84 -14.29 27.43
C LEU A 370 -9.65 -14.04 26.52
N ARG A 371 -9.11 -15.09 25.88
CA ARG A 371 -8.02 -14.97 24.90
C ARG A 371 -8.48 -14.50 23.50
N GLY A 372 -9.78 -14.30 23.30
CA GLY A 372 -10.32 -13.93 21.99
C GLY A 372 -10.31 -15.05 20.95
N GLU A 373 -10.14 -16.31 21.37
CA GLU A 373 -10.06 -17.48 20.48
C GLU A 373 -11.43 -17.99 20.03
N LYS A 374 -12.53 -17.52 20.63
CA LYS A 374 -13.90 -17.94 20.31
C LYS A 374 -14.88 -16.77 20.17
N ASN A 375 -15.68 -16.80 19.10
CA ASN A 375 -16.78 -15.88 18.86
C ASN A 375 -18.11 -16.49 19.35
N LEU A 376 -18.71 -15.91 20.39
CA LEU A 376 -19.97 -16.42 20.96
C LEU A 376 -21.16 -16.43 19.99
N ALA A 377 -21.17 -15.55 18.99
CA ALA A 377 -22.22 -15.51 17.98
C ALA A 377 -22.22 -16.73 17.03
N ALA A 378 -21.07 -17.39 16.84
CA ALA A 378 -20.94 -18.55 15.96
C ALA A 378 -21.14 -19.89 16.69
N ASP A 379 -20.77 -19.95 17.98
CA ASP A 379 -20.62 -21.22 18.71
C ASP A 379 -21.81 -21.60 19.61
N GLY A 380 -22.87 -20.78 19.69
CA GLY A 380 -24.10 -21.11 20.43
C GLY A 380 -23.88 -21.39 21.93
N LEU A 381 -22.83 -20.82 22.52
CA LEU A 381 -22.39 -21.09 23.89
C LEU A 381 -23.34 -20.51 24.95
N THR A 382 -23.47 -21.23 26.07
CA THR A 382 -24.39 -20.96 27.18
C THR A 382 -24.09 -19.64 27.94
N LEU A 383 -25.12 -19.11 28.61
CA LEU A 383 -25.11 -17.87 29.43
C LEU A 383 -23.94 -17.73 30.42
N SER A 384 -23.30 -18.84 30.83
CA SER A 384 -22.19 -18.87 31.80
C SER A 384 -20.89 -18.19 31.32
N GLY A 385 -20.77 -17.92 30.01
CA GLY A 385 -19.60 -17.23 29.41
C GLY A 385 -19.83 -15.75 29.05
N LEU A 386 -21.06 -15.24 29.19
CA LEU A 386 -21.43 -13.93 28.68
C LEU A 386 -20.70 -12.79 29.42
N GLY A 387 -20.60 -12.88 30.75
CA GLY A 387 -19.93 -11.85 31.56
C GLY A 387 -18.43 -11.72 31.23
N LEU A 388 -17.75 -12.83 30.98
CA LEU A 388 -16.34 -12.84 30.59
C LEU A 388 -16.14 -12.30 29.17
N TYR A 389 -17.05 -12.62 28.24
CA TYR A 389 -17.01 -12.04 26.90
C TYR A 389 -17.26 -10.54 26.87
N ILE A 390 -18.22 -10.08 27.69
CA ILE A 390 -18.48 -8.66 27.88
C ILE A 390 -17.21 -7.94 28.37
N VAL A 391 -16.45 -8.57 29.27
CA VAL A 391 -15.13 -8.07 29.72
C VAL A 391 -14.13 -7.99 28.56
N THR A 392 -14.04 -9.01 27.70
CA THR A 392 -13.19 -8.98 26.50
C THR A 392 -13.57 -7.81 25.58
N LEU A 393 -14.85 -7.62 25.28
CA LEU A 393 -15.34 -6.53 24.44
C LEU A 393 -15.06 -5.14 25.05
N MET A 394 -15.20 -5.00 26.37
CA MET A 394 -14.87 -3.75 27.06
C MET A 394 -13.36 -3.46 27.02
N ALA A 395 -12.52 -4.47 27.24
CA ALA A 395 -11.07 -4.34 27.18
C ALA A 395 -10.60 -3.97 25.76
N GLU A 396 -11.12 -4.64 24.74
CA GLU A 396 -10.87 -4.30 23.32
C GLU A 396 -11.27 -2.87 22.99
N ARG A 397 -12.46 -2.44 23.44
CA ARG A 397 -12.94 -1.07 23.22
C ARG A 397 -12.09 -0.02 23.93
N LEU A 398 -11.52 -0.35 25.08
CA LEU A 398 -10.61 0.50 25.85
C LEU A 398 -9.18 0.48 25.31
N GLY A 399 -8.83 -0.47 24.43
CA GLY A 399 -7.45 -0.72 24.01
C GLY A 399 -6.59 -1.36 25.12
N TRP A 400 -7.22 -1.94 26.15
CA TRP A 400 -6.51 -2.53 27.29
C TRP A 400 -6.20 -4.00 27.02
N GLY A 401 -4.97 -4.41 27.30
CA GLY A 401 -4.59 -5.83 27.29
C GLY A 401 -5.30 -6.58 28.41
N LEU A 402 -5.89 -7.73 28.09
CA LEU A 402 -6.57 -8.61 29.03
C LEU A 402 -5.91 -9.99 28.95
N ASP A 403 -5.38 -10.47 30.07
CA ASP A 403 -4.66 -11.75 30.14
C ASP A 403 -5.03 -12.54 31.40
N ILE A 404 -4.87 -13.86 31.33
CA ILE A 404 -5.03 -14.77 32.46
C ILE A 404 -3.63 -15.10 32.97
N ALA A 405 -3.20 -14.41 34.02
CA ALA A 405 -1.89 -14.61 34.63
C ALA A 405 -1.78 -15.98 35.32
N GLN A 406 -2.87 -16.46 35.91
CA GLN A 406 -2.95 -17.78 36.55
C GLN A 406 -4.40 -18.25 36.58
N THR A 407 -4.63 -19.54 36.39
CA THR A 407 -5.94 -20.18 36.63
C THR A 407 -5.73 -21.65 36.97
N ASP A 408 -6.15 -22.06 38.17
CA ASP A 408 -6.04 -23.43 38.67
C ASP A 408 -7.17 -23.74 39.68
N SER A 409 -7.11 -24.89 40.34
CA SER A 409 -8.11 -25.29 41.34
C SER A 409 -8.08 -24.47 42.64
N ILE A 410 -7.11 -23.57 42.79
CA ILE A 410 -6.88 -22.74 43.98
C ILE A 410 -7.30 -21.29 43.72
N GLY A 411 -7.39 -20.87 42.45
CA GLY A 411 -7.88 -19.54 42.11
C GLY A 411 -7.70 -19.12 40.66
N THR A 412 -8.13 -17.89 40.37
CA THR A 412 -7.88 -17.21 39.09
C THR A 412 -7.24 -15.86 39.35
N ARG A 413 -6.22 -15.50 38.56
CA ARG A 413 -5.64 -14.16 38.49
C ARG A 413 -5.79 -13.59 37.08
N ILE A 414 -6.61 -12.55 36.95
CA ILE A 414 -6.81 -11.81 35.70
C ILE A 414 -5.97 -10.54 35.75
N ARG A 415 -5.28 -10.22 34.65
CA ARG A 415 -4.43 -9.04 34.49
C ARG A 415 -5.00 -8.12 33.42
N LEU A 416 -5.15 -6.85 33.76
CA LEU A 416 -5.45 -5.76 32.85
C LEU A 416 -4.22 -4.87 32.67
N THR A 417 -3.89 -4.57 31.42
CA THR A 417 -2.78 -3.69 31.04
C THR A 417 -3.33 -2.52 30.22
N PRO A 418 -3.60 -1.37 30.84
CA PRO A 418 -3.97 -0.16 30.12
C PRO A 418 -2.93 0.22 29.07
N GLU A 419 -3.41 0.78 27.95
CA GLU A 419 -2.52 1.41 26.97
C GLU A 419 -1.86 2.63 27.65
N SER A 420 -0.52 2.61 27.78
CA SER A 420 0.24 3.65 28.49
C SER A 420 0.04 5.02 27.84
N ALA A 421 -0.21 6.07 28.64
CA ALA A 421 -0.26 7.46 28.17
C ALA A 421 1.09 7.99 27.62
N ASP A 422 2.18 7.24 27.77
CA ASP A 422 3.55 7.67 27.42
C ASP A 422 3.93 7.51 25.94
N SER A 423 3.10 6.89 25.09
CA SER A 423 3.49 6.61 23.71
C SER A 423 3.17 7.72 22.69
N ASN A 424 2.46 8.80 23.05
CA ASN A 424 1.97 9.80 22.07
C ASN A 424 2.28 11.27 22.39
N TRP A 425 3.20 11.59 23.32
CA TRP A 425 3.66 12.97 23.56
C TRP A 425 5.00 13.32 22.88
N GLN A 426 5.46 12.49 21.94
CA GLN A 426 6.59 12.79 21.07
C GLN A 426 6.30 12.29 19.64
N SER A 427 5.55 13.05 18.87
CA SER A 427 5.53 12.99 17.39
C SER A 427 5.00 14.29 16.81
#